data_AF-A0A9E3DYV9-F1
#
_entry.id   AF-A0A9E3DYV9-F1
#
_cell.length_a   1.000
_cell.length_b   1.000
_cell.length_c   1.000
_cell.angle_alpha   90.00
_cell.angle_beta   90.00
_cell.angle_gamma   90.00
#
_symmetry.space_group_name_H-M   'P 1'
#
loop_
_entity.id
_entity.type
_entity.pdbx_description
1 polymer ?
#
loop_
_entity_poly.entity_id
_entity_poly.type
_entity_poly.pdbx_seq_one_letter_code
_entity_poly.pdbx_strand_id
1 'polypeptide(L)'
;MVMAFTAAAIAMLVAMIPAAIVLCRGELAGSVVAYEFITSVIVMVLALLAQAFKRPSEFEFPVLMAVLLYGSSLVFIRALERWL
;
A
#
# COMPACT_ATOMS: atom_id res chain seq x y z
N MET A 1 3.04 24.60 0.32
CA MET A 1 2.70 23.42 -0.50
C MET A 1 3.16 22.09 0.13
N VAL A 2 4.37 22.00 0.71
CA VAL A 2 4.86 20.81 1.45
C VAL A 2 3.84 20.28 2.48
N MET A 3 3.25 21.18 3.28
CA MET A 3 2.25 20.81 4.29
C MET A 3 1.01 20.09 3.71
N ALA A 4 0.63 20.35 2.46
CA ALA A 4 -0.52 19.68 1.84
C ALA A 4 -0.21 18.22 1.52
N PHE A 5 0.99 17.91 1.03
CA PHE A 5 1.43 16.54 0.75
C PHE A 5 1.61 15.73 2.03
N THR A 6 2.18 16.33 3.08
CA THR A 6 2.30 15.68 4.39
C THR A 6 0.92 15.41 5.01
N ALA A 7 -0.01 16.36 4.92
CA ALA A 7 -1.38 16.16 5.38
C ALA A 7 -2.09 15.06 4.60
N ALA A 8 -1.93 15.01 3.28
CA ALA A 8 -2.46 13.94 2.43
C ALA A 8 -1.89 12.57 2.82
N ALA A 9 -0.57 12.46 3.05
CA ALA A 9 0.07 11.24 3.50
C ALA A 9 -0.50 10.75 4.85
N ILE A 10 -0.68 11.66 5.82
CA ILE A 10 -1.30 11.34 7.11
C ILE A 10 -2.75 10.87 6.91
N ALA A 11 -3.54 11.57 6.10
CA ALA A 11 -4.92 11.18 5.81
C ALA A 11 -5.00 9.79 5.17
N MET A 12 -4.09 9.45 4.25
CA MET A 12 -4.02 8.13 3.65
C MET A 12 -3.65 7.04 4.68
N LEU A 13 -2.72 7.31 5.60
CA LEU A 13 -2.39 6.38 6.70
C LEU A 13 -3.61 6.12 7.60
N VAL A 14 -4.39 7.15 7.90
CA VAL A 14 -5.62 7.02 8.69
C VAL A 14 -6.68 6.21 7.93
N ALA A 15 -6.78 6.39 6.61
CA ALA A 15 -7.71 5.64 5.77
C ALA A 15 -7.40 4.13 5.70
N MET A 16 -6.22 3.69 6.13
CA MET A 16 -5.86 2.26 6.19
C MET A 16 -6.48 1.54 7.40
N ILE A 17 -6.96 2.26 8.42
CA ILE A 17 -7.55 1.65 9.64
C ILE A 17 -8.64 0.61 9.33
N PRO A 18 -9.66 0.90 8.50
CA PRO A 18 -10.68 -0.11 8.16
C PRO A 18 -10.08 -1.34 7.46
N ALA A 19 -9.11 -1.15 6.56
CA ALA A 19 -8.43 -2.26 5.90
C ALA A 19 -7.61 -3.10 6.89
N ALA A 20 -6.95 -2.48 7.86
CA ALA A 20 -6.23 -3.19 8.92
C ALA A 20 -7.18 -4.05 9.79
N ILE A 21 -8.40 -3.57 10.05
CA ILE A 21 -9.42 -4.35 10.74
C ILE A 21 -9.82 -5.58 9.92
N VAL A 22 -10.06 -5.40 8.61
CA VAL A 22 -10.39 -6.51 7.69
C VAL A 22 -9.24 -7.51 7.59
N LEU A 23 -8.00 -7.02 7.52
CA LEU A 23 -6.81 -7.87 7.48
C LEU A 23 -6.74 -8.82 8.68
N CYS A 24 -7.01 -8.32 9.88
CA CYS A 24 -6.92 -9.08 11.13
C CYS A 24 -8.14 -9.96 11.43
N ARG A 25 -9.33 -9.63 10.89
CA ARG A 25 -10.61 -10.28 11.27
C ARG A 25 -11.36 -10.93 10.11
N GLY A 26 -10.92 -10.72 8.87
CA GLY A 26 -11.56 -11.22 7.67
C GLY A 26 -11.26 -12.68 7.37
N GLU A 27 -12.02 -13.24 6.42
CA GLU A 27 -11.73 -14.52 5.79
C GLU A 27 -10.47 -14.42 4.91
N LEU A 28 -9.83 -15.54 4.57
CA LEU A 28 -8.56 -15.59 3.82
C LEU A 28 -8.56 -14.67 2.57
N ALA A 29 -9.62 -14.72 1.76
CA ALA A 29 -9.74 -13.87 0.58
C ALA A 29 -9.85 -12.38 0.95
N GLY A 30 -10.64 -12.04 1.98
CA GLY A 30 -10.78 -10.67 2.47
C GLY A 30 -9.48 -10.11 3.04
N SER A 31 -8.70 -10.93 3.75
CA SER A 31 -7.39 -10.55 4.28
C SER A 31 -6.37 -10.28 3.18
N VAL A 32 -6.36 -11.08 2.09
CA VAL A 32 -5.46 -10.83 0.94
C VAL A 32 -5.83 -9.51 0.23
N VAL A 33 -7.11 -9.24 0.03
CA VAL A 33 -7.55 -7.97 -0.57
C VAL A 33 -7.20 -6.77 0.32
N ALA A 34 -7.40 -6.90 1.64
CA ALA A 34 -7.01 -5.87 2.59
C ALA A 34 -5.50 -5.61 2.59
N TYR A 35 -4.68 -6.66 2.47
CA TYR A 35 -3.24 -6.55 2.34
C TYR A 35 -2.85 -5.77 1.08
N GLU A 36 -3.43 -6.08 -0.08
CA GLU A 36 -3.16 -5.39 -1.34
C GLU A 36 -3.56 -3.91 -1.29
N PHE A 37 -4.67 -3.60 -0.63
CA PHE A 37 -5.07 -2.22 -0.40
C PHE A 37 -4.07 -1.47 0.48
N ILE A 38 -3.64 -2.08 1.59
CA ILE A 38 -2.65 -1.49 2.51
C ILE A 38 -1.34 -1.20 1.80
N THR A 39 -0.82 -2.16 1.03
CA THR A 39 0.47 -2.02 0.35
C THR A 39 0.42 -0.99 -0.79
N SER A 40 -0.66 -0.95 -1.57
CA SER A 40 -0.86 0.08 -2.60
C SER A 40 -0.99 1.50 -2.02
N VAL A 41 -1.67 1.65 -0.87
CA VAL A 41 -1.73 2.93 -0.15
C VAL A 41 -0.34 3.34 0.36
N ILE A 42 0.46 2.40 0.89
CA ILE A 42 1.83 2.69 1.35
C ILE A 42 2.71 3.21 0.21
N VAL A 43 2.61 2.63 -1.00
CA VAL A 43 3.34 3.13 -2.18
C VAL A 43 3.01 4.59 -2.46
N MET A 44 1.72 4.96 -2.39
CA MET A 44 1.30 6.34 -2.59
C MET A 44 1.81 7.27 -1.48
N VAL A 45 1.76 6.82 -0.22
CA VAL A 45 2.31 7.57 0.92
C VAL A 45 3.80 7.85 0.74
N LEU A 46 4.57 6.85 0.29
CA LEU A 46 6.00 7.01 0.01
C LEU A 46 6.26 8.03 -1.11
N ALA A 47 5.47 8.01 -2.18
CA ALA A 47 5.55 8.99 -3.26
C ALA A 47 5.22 10.41 -2.78
N LEU A 48 4.17 10.57 -1.96
CA LEU A 48 3.79 11.87 -1.38
C LEU A 48 4.87 12.40 -0.43
N LEU A 49 5.52 11.52 0.34
CA LEU A 49 6.63 11.90 1.23
C LEU A 49 7.87 12.33 0.43
N ALA A 50 8.24 11.61 -0.63
CA ALA A 50 9.35 12.02 -1.50
C ALA A 50 9.12 13.43 -2.08
N GLN A 51 7.88 13.74 -2.47
CA GLN A 51 7.49 15.08 -2.93
C GLN A 51 7.48 16.12 -1.80
N ALA A 52 7.02 15.76 -0.61
CA ALA A 52 7.02 16.64 0.57
C ALA A 52 8.44 17.03 0.99
N PHE A 53 9.38 16.09 1.00
CA PHE A 53 10.78 16.32 1.36
C PHE A 53 11.60 17.01 0.26
N LYS A 54 11.03 17.21 -0.94
CA LYS A 54 11.69 17.78 -2.12
C LYS A 54 12.95 17.00 -2.53
N ARG A 55 12.94 15.69 -2.34
CA ARG A 55 14.06 14.80 -2.66
C ARG A 55 13.67 13.85 -3.79
N PRO A 56 13.93 14.23 -5.05
CA PRO A 56 13.47 13.45 -6.20
C PRO A 56 14.12 12.06 -6.28
N SER A 57 15.31 11.88 -5.71
CA SER A 57 15.98 10.56 -5.62
C SER A 57 15.20 9.54 -4.79
N GLU A 58 14.31 9.98 -3.90
CA GLU A 58 13.51 9.07 -3.06
C GLU A 58 12.31 8.47 -3.82
N PHE A 59 12.04 8.88 -5.06
CA PHE A 59 10.96 8.32 -5.89
C PHE A 59 11.24 6.90 -6.43
N GLU A 60 12.51 6.50 -6.52
CA GLU A 60 12.88 5.18 -7.04
C GLU A 60 12.29 4.06 -6.17
N PHE A 61 12.25 4.26 -4.86
CA PHE A 61 11.76 3.28 -3.90
C PHE A 61 10.26 2.95 -4.05
N PRO A 62 9.32 3.92 -4.04
CA PRO A 62 7.90 3.63 -4.28
C PRO A 62 7.64 3.03 -5.68
N VAL A 63 8.39 3.42 -6.70
CA VAL A 63 8.26 2.84 -8.05
C VAL A 63 8.65 1.37 -8.07
N LEU A 64 9.79 1.02 -7.46
CA LEU A 64 10.22 -0.36 -7.33
C LEU A 64 9.22 -1.17 -6.51
N MET A 65 8.69 -0.59 -5.42
CA MET A 65 7.68 -1.26 -4.60
C MET A 65 6.39 -1.54 -5.35
N ALA A 66 5.91 -0.62 -6.19
CA ALA A 66 4.72 -0.83 -7.01
C ALA A 66 4.84 -2.08 -7.90
N VAL A 67 6.00 -2.25 -8.54
CA VAL A 67 6.27 -3.41 -9.42
C VAL A 67 6.38 -4.70 -8.62
N LEU A 68 7.10 -4.68 -7.49
CA LEU A 68 7.28 -5.85 -6.64
C LEU A 68 5.98 -6.32 -5.99
N LEU A 69 5.14 -5.38 -5.55
CA LEU A 69 3.85 -5.68 -4.93
C LEU A 69 2.92 -6.37 -5.93
N TYR A 70 2.86 -5.88 -7.16
CA TYR A 70 2.08 -6.51 -8.23
C TYR A 70 2.52 -7.96 -8.47
N GLY A 71 3.83 -8.23 -8.52
CA GLY A 71 4.33 -9.59 -8.63
C GLY A 71 3.97 -10.46 -7.42
N SER A 72 4.09 -9.92 -6.21
CA SER A 72 3.78 -10.64 -4.97
C SER A 72 2.31 -11.02 -4.85
N SER A 73 1.39 -10.14 -5.26
CA SER A 73 -0.05 -10.35 -5.10
C SER A 73 -0.58 -11.41 -6.05
N LEU A 74 -0.06 -11.47 -7.28
CA LEU A 74 -0.34 -12.57 -8.21
C LEU A 74 0.08 -13.93 -7.64
N VAL A 75 1.23 -13.99 -6.95
CA VAL A 75 1.70 -15.23 -6.30
C VAL A 75 0.75 -15.62 -5.16
N PHE A 76 0.30 -14.67 -4.34
CA PHE A 76 -0.64 -14.93 -3.25
C PHE A 76 -2.01 -15.40 -3.77
N ILE A 77 -2.56 -14.74 -4.80
CA ILE A 77 -3.84 -15.14 -5.41
C ILE A 77 -3.72 -16.54 -6.03
N ARG A 78 -2.64 -16.80 -6.77
CA ARG A 78 -2.41 -18.12 -7.40
C ARG A 78 -2.29 -19.23 -6.36
N ALA A 79 -1.65 -18.95 -5.22
CA ALA A 79 -1.60 -19.87 -4.11
C ALA A 79 -3.01 -20.08 -3.53
N LEU A 80 -3.75 -19.01 -3.27
CA LEU A 80 -5.11 -19.06 -2.71
C LEU A 80 -6.06 -19.89 -3.60
N GLU A 81 -6.02 -19.72 -4.92
CA GLU A 81 -6.80 -20.52 -5.89
C GLU A 81 -6.51 -22.02 -5.83
N ARG A 82 -5.34 -22.44 -5.34
CA ARG A 82 -5.00 -23.86 -5.20
C ARG A 82 -5.59 -24.47 -3.93
N TRP A 83 -5.86 -23.65 -2.92
CA TRP A 83 -6.35 -24.09 -1.61
C TRP A 83 -7.86 -23.91 -1.42
N LEU A 84 -8.52 -23.12 -2.28
CA LEU A 84 -9.98 -23.04 -2.44
C LEU A 84 -10.47 -24.09 -3.44
#